data_AF-A0A9P7IC32-F1
#
_entry.id   AF-A0A9P7IC32-F1
#
_cell.length_a   1.000
_cell.length_b   1.000
_cell.length_c   1.000
_cell.angle_alpha   90.00
_cell.angle_beta   90.00
_cell.angle_gamma   90.00
#
_symmetry.space_group_name_H-M   'P 1'
#
loop_
_entity.id
_entity.type
_entity.pdbx_description
1 polymer ?
#
loop_
_entity_poly.entity_id
_entity_poly.type
_entity_poly.pdbx_seq_one_letter_code
_entity_poly.pdbx_strand_id
1 'polypeptide(L)'
;MLKLSKKWFIEFMEDEHPEVDAQAEFFASDSHWPDHVLLKEYSRYLARSRVGRLADTLKVNTIIGHISCLLWSMERESNRFLNSDLRKQMSFFISNNLAIQDGLTMEAEPKLSASSKDVSFIVSKLYEPEYLGTFGSMRAVPNITLYMMLIIDTCGRRGGFIGLLLRPEHMCLQWEDAQFYCFQSVQDDVFDIRVNLKIRWAKNTTLDDSQFKIIPLVRLLPISMAFEDTLRLLVNIGRFFPARASAVGMIYLREGYSLTLSRLLGKWCGIETKFVGNCLRRGAANVLAMNVSDGMRTLLMGHKPGNKTYAKYYQSRVSTVDFPSMFRGLDQVSTLRQGSVLLN
;
A
#
# COMPACT_ATOMS: atom_id res chain seq x y z
N MET A 1 -11.38 -10.85 -6.47
CA MET A 1 -12.35 -10.85 -5.36
C MET A 1 -13.79 -10.88 -5.89
N LEU A 2 -14.20 -9.95 -6.76
CA LEU A 2 -15.53 -9.95 -7.42
C LEU A 2 -15.91 -11.30 -8.05
N LYS A 3 -15.05 -11.84 -8.93
CA LYS A 3 -15.26 -13.16 -9.57
C LYS A 3 -15.43 -14.31 -8.56
N LEU A 4 -14.66 -14.28 -7.47
CA LEU A 4 -14.72 -15.32 -6.43
C LEU A 4 -15.98 -15.18 -5.58
N SER A 5 -16.38 -13.95 -5.24
CA SER A 5 -17.58 -13.72 -4.43
C SER A 5 -18.85 -14.11 -5.17
N LYS A 6 -18.88 -13.90 -6.50
CA LYS A 6 -19.91 -14.42 -7.39
C LYS A 6 -19.91 -15.95 -7.42
N LYS A 7 -18.75 -16.56 -7.67
CA LYS A 7 -18.61 -18.03 -7.72
C LYS A 7 -19.17 -18.70 -6.46
N TRP A 8 -18.76 -18.24 -5.27
CA TRP A 8 -19.23 -18.83 -4.01
C TRP A 8 -20.71 -18.61 -3.72
N PHE A 9 -21.29 -17.53 -4.24
CA PHE A 9 -22.73 -17.31 -4.13
C PHE A 9 -23.49 -18.27 -5.05
N ILE A 10 -22.99 -18.52 -6.27
CA ILE A 10 -23.57 -19.51 -7.17
C ILE A 10 -23.48 -20.91 -6.56
N GLU A 11 -22.32 -21.30 -6.00
CA GLU A 11 -22.17 -22.59 -5.29
C GLU A 11 -23.17 -22.70 -4.12
N PHE A 12 -23.34 -21.65 -3.31
CA PHE A 12 -24.36 -21.62 -2.26
C PHE A 12 -25.79 -21.79 -2.79
N MET A 13 -26.13 -21.13 -3.90
CA MET A 13 -27.46 -21.27 -4.51
C MET A 13 -27.67 -22.67 -5.09
N GLU A 14 -26.67 -23.26 -5.72
CA GLU A 14 -26.74 -24.64 -6.22
C GLU A 14 -26.91 -25.66 -5.09
N ASP A 15 -26.27 -25.42 -3.94
CA ASP A 15 -26.34 -26.31 -2.77
C ASP A 15 -27.67 -26.19 -2.02
N GLU A 16 -28.15 -24.96 -1.76
CA GLU A 16 -29.26 -24.70 -0.82
C GLU A 16 -30.59 -24.34 -1.51
N HIS A 17 -30.55 -23.89 -2.77
CA HIS A 17 -31.70 -23.45 -3.56
C HIS A 17 -31.59 -23.94 -5.03
N PRO A 18 -31.40 -25.27 -5.27
CA PRO A 18 -31.06 -25.82 -6.58
C PRO A 18 -32.11 -25.56 -7.68
N GLU A 19 -33.34 -25.21 -7.29
CA GLU A 19 -34.42 -24.83 -8.20
C GLU A 19 -34.24 -23.44 -8.81
N VAL A 20 -33.36 -22.61 -8.25
CA VAL A 20 -33.10 -21.24 -8.72
C VAL A 20 -31.81 -21.19 -9.52
N ASP A 21 -31.91 -20.86 -10.82
CA ASP A 21 -30.73 -20.51 -11.61
C ASP A 21 -30.21 -19.14 -11.15
N ALA A 22 -29.24 -19.15 -10.24
CA ALA A 22 -28.66 -17.94 -9.67
C ALA A 22 -28.04 -17.02 -10.73
N GLN A 23 -27.48 -17.58 -11.81
CA GLN A 23 -26.85 -16.83 -12.88
C GLN A 23 -27.89 -16.03 -13.67
N ALA A 24 -29.03 -16.66 -13.97
CA ALA A 24 -30.16 -16.00 -14.61
C ALA A 24 -30.85 -15.00 -13.66
N GLU A 25 -31.17 -15.43 -12.43
CA GLU A 25 -32.03 -14.68 -11.52
C GLU A 25 -31.39 -13.41 -10.96
N PHE A 26 -30.07 -13.41 -10.71
CA PHE A 26 -29.39 -12.30 -10.01
C PHE A 26 -28.30 -11.59 -10.80
N PHE A 27 -27.77 -12.20 -11.87
CA PHE A 27 -26.65 -11.64 -12.64
C PHE A 27 -26.98 -11.31 -14.10
N ALA A 28 -28.13 -11.76 -14.64
CA ALA A 28 -28.57 -11.36 -15.98
C ALA A 28 -29.01 -9.89 -16.03
N SER A 29 -29.10 -9.33 -17.24
CA SER A 29 -29.75 -8.03 -17.46
C SER A 29 -31.19 -8.06 -16.92
N ASP A 30 -31.61 -7.00 -16.24
CA ASP A 30 -32.96 -6.86 -15.67
C ASP A 30 -33.34 -7.89 -14.57
N SER A 31 -32.36 -8.57 -13.98
CA SER A 31 -32.53 -9.44 -12.81
C SER A 31 -33.10 -8.72 -11.57
N HIS A 32 -33.50 -9.49 -10.54
CA HIS A 32 -33.93 -8.96 -9.23
C HIS A 32 -32.79 -8.93 -8.22
N TRP A 33 -32.89 -8.05 -7.21
CA TRP A 33 -31.92 -8.08 -6.12
C TRP A 33 -32.28 -9.26 -5.22
N PRO A 34 -31.30 -10.06 -4.76
CA PRO A 34 -31.59 -11.02 -3.70
C PRO A 34 -32.16 -10.26 -2.51
N ASP A 35 -33.21 -10.79 -1.93
CA ASP A 35 -33.81 -10.17 -0.77
C ASP A 35 -32.87 -10.25 0.45
N HIS A 36 -33.27 -9.55 1.51
CA HIS A 36 -32.48 -9.54 2.72
C HIS A 36 -32.49 -10.88 3.47
N VAL A 37 -33.44 -11.79 3.19
CA VAL A 37 -33.51 -13.11 3.82
C VAL A 37 -32.43 -14.00 3.22
N LEU A 38 -32.38 -14.10 1.90
CA LEU A 38 -31.39 -14.88 1.16
C LEU A 38 -29.96 -14.38 1.44
N LEU A 39 -29.76 -13.07 1.49
CA LEU A 39 -28.43 -12.52 1.82
C LEU A 39 -28.01 -12.81 3.28
N LYS A 40 -28.96 -12.90 4.22
CA LYS A 40 -28.67 -13.32 5.60
C LYS A 40 -28.29 -14.79 5.67
N GLU A 41 -28.98 -15.65 4.92
CA GLU A 41 -28.62 -17.07 4.80
C GLU A 41 -27.23 -17.25 4.19
N TYR A 42 -26.96 -16.59 3.07
CA TYR A 42 -25.63 -16.63 2.47
C TYR A 42 -24.54 -16.08 3.41
N SER A 43 -24.83 -15.03 4.18
CA SER A 43 -23.89 -14.52 5.18
C SER A 43 -23.58 -15.55 6.27
N ARG A 44 -24.58 -16.33 6.72
CA ARG A 44 -24.39 -17.45 7.66
C ARG A 44 -23.61 -18.59 7.02
N TYR A 45 -23.91 -18.92 5.77
CA TYR A 45 -23.15 -19.90 5.00
C TYR A 45 -21.67 -19.50 4.99
N LEU A 46 -21.33 -18.28 4.56
CA LEU A 46 -19.95 -17.79 4.56
C LEU A 46 -19.29 -17.85 5.95
N ALA A 47 -20.02 -17.50 7.00
CA ALA A 47 -19.51 -17.60 8.37
C ALA A 47 -19.18 -19.05 8.74
N ARG A 48 -20.07 -20.01 8.44
CA ARG A 48 -19.97 -21.39 8.92
C ARG A 48 -19.09 -22.28 8.05
N SER A 49 -19.26 -22.19 6.74
CA SER A 49 -18.53 -23.01 5.75
C SER A 49 -17.07 -22.57 5.60
N ARG A 50 -16.72 -21.38 6.10
CA ARG A 50 -15.39 -20.76 5.96
C ARG A 50 -14.95 -20.63 4.49
N VAL A 51 -15.91 -20.69 3.56
CA VAL A 51 -15.67 -20.63 2.11
C VAL A 51 -14.95 -19.32 1.77
N GLY A 52 -13.90 -19.46 0.95
CA GLY A 52 -13.04 -18.35 0.58
C GLY A 52 -11.76 -18.18 1.40
N ARG A 53 -11.31 -19.25 2.06
CA ARG A 53 -10.09 -19.27 2.89
C ARG A 53 -10.18 -18.27 4.05
N LEU A 54 -11.36 -18.19 4.64
CA LEU A 54 -11.60 -17.38 5.83
C LEU A 54 -10.82 -18.03 6.98
N ALA A 55 -10.07 -17.21 7.72
CA ALA A 55 -9.24 -17.70 8.83
C ALA A 55 -10.11 -18.34 9.93
N ASP A 56 -9.48 -19.15 10.78
CA ASP A 56 -10.13 -19.83 11.92
C ASP A 56 -10.89 -18.83 12.80
N THR A 57 -10.29 -17.65 13.02
CA THR A 57 -10.94 -16.48 13.60
C THR A 57 -11.47 -15.56 12.49
N LEU A 58 -12.79 -15.49 12.36
CA LEU A 58 -13.45 -14.76 11.29
C LEU A 58 -13.84 -13.36 11.75
N LYS A 59 -13.49 -12.34 10.96
CA LYS A 59 -13.79 -10.93 11.29
C LYS A 59 -15.09 -10.51 10.63
N VAL A 60 -15.90 -9.73 11.35
CA VAL A 60 -17.11 -9.07 10.85
C VAL A 60 -16.86 -8.35 9.51
N ASN A 61 -15.77 -7.60 9.45
CA ASN A 61 -15.38 -6.85 8.24
C ASN A 61 -15.08 -7.73 7.03
N THR A 62 -14.66 -8.98 7.25
CA THR A 62 -14.37 -9.90 6.15
C THR A 62 -15.67 -10.31 5.47
N ILE A 63 -16.69 -10.72 6.22
CA ILE A 63 -18.01 -11.08 5.66
C ILE A 63 -18.67 -9.87 4.99
N ILE A 64 -18.67 -8.71 5.64
CA ILE A 64 -19.18 -7.45 5.03
C ILE A 64 -18.47 -7.16 3.70
N GLY A 65 -17.17 -7.41 3.62
CA GLY A 65 -16.37 -7.29 2.41
C GLY A 65 -16.85 -8.23 1.30
N HIS A 66 -17.09 -9.50 1.62
CA HIS A 66 -17.61 -10.49 0.67
C HIS A 66 -19.01 -10.13 0.16
N ILE A 67 -19.94 -9.78 1.04
CA ILE A 67 -21.29 -9.33 0.66
C ILE A 67 -21.21 -8.07 -0.20
N SER A 68 -20.36 -7.11 0.16
CA SER A 68 -20.15 -5.91 -0.67
C SER A 68 -19.63 -6.26 -2.06
N CYS A 69 -18.66 -7.18 -2.17
CA CYS A 69 -18.14 -7.63 -3.47
C CYS A 69 -19.18 -8.40 -4.28
N LEU A 70 -20.04 -9.20 -3.65
CA LEU A 70 -21.15 -9.88 -4.32
C LEU A 70 -22.12 -8.85 -4.93
N LEU A 71 -22.59 -7.89 -4.13
CA LEU A 71 -23.52 -6.86 -4.60
C LEU A 71 -22.93 -6.01 -5.73
N TRP A 72 -21.62 -5.70 -5.67
CA TRP A 72 -20.92 -5.01 -6.75
C TRP A 72 -20.80 -5.87 -8.02
N SER A 73 -20.61 -7.19 -7.89
CA SER A 73 -20.61 -8.10 -9.05
C SER A 73 -21.99 -8.11 -9.72
N MET A 74 -23.07 -8.21 -8.94
CA MET A 74 -24.45 -8.15 -9.43
C MET A 74 -24.72 -6.82 -10.14
N GLU A 75 -24.41 -5.69 -9.49
CA GLU A 75 -24.55 -4.34 -10.06
C GLU A 75 -23.92 -4.24 -11.45
N ARG A 76 -22.66 -4.67 -11.55
CA ARG A 76 -21.87 -4.57 -12.78
C ARG A 76 -22.39 -5.42 -13.92
N GLU A 77 -22.91 -6.62 -13.63
CA GLU A 77 -23.35 -7.57 -14.66
C GLU A 77 -24.79 -7.35 -15.10
N SER A 78 -25.64 -6.93 -14.17
CA SER A 78 -27.06 -6.63 -14.43
C SER A 78 -27.33 -5.17 -14.86
N ASN A 79 -26.29 -4.34 -14.91
CA ASN A 79 -26.37 -2.90 -15.23
C ASN A 79 -27.37 -2.12 -14.36
N ARG A 80 -27.49 -2.50 -13.08
CA ARG A 80 -28.36 -1.85 -12.09
C ARG A 80 -27.56 -0.90 -11.21
N PHE A 81 -28.24 -0.02 -10.47
CA PHE A 81 -27.61 0.83 -9.46
C PHE A 81 -27.48 0.10 -8.11
N LEU A 82 -26.36 0.27 -7.42
CA LEU A 82 -26.13 -0.32 -6.10
C LEU A 82 -27.25 0.02 -5.10
N ASN A 83 -27.91 -1.01 -4.55
CA ASN A 83 -28.85 -0.83 -3.44
C ASN A 83 -28.08 -0.52 -2.13
N SER A 84 -27.88 0.78 -1.87
CA SER A 84 -27.13 1.24 -0.69
C SER A 84 -27.79 0.90 0.63
N ASP A 85 -29.12 0.78 0.66
CA ASP A 85 -29.89 0.45 1.84
C ASP A 85 -29.71 -1.03 2.21
N LEU A 86 -29.87 -1.92 1.23
CA LEU A 86 -29.60 -3.36 1.40
C LEU A 86 -28.20 -3.62 1.95
N ARG A 87 -27.19 -2.91 1.42
CA ARG A 87 -25.81 -3.01 1.91
C ARG A 87 -25.67 -2.59 3.38
N LYS A 88 -26.36 -1.51 3.79
CA LYS A 88 -26.37 -1.06 5.19
C LYS A 88 -27.07 -2.07 6.08
N GLN A 89 -28.25 -2.55 5.69
CA GLN A 89 -29.01 -3.56 6.43
C GLN A 89 -28.17 -4.83 6.65
N MET A 90 -27.48 -5.31 5.62
CA MET A 90 -26.59 -6.47 5.74
C MET A 90 -25.39 -6.19 6.64
N SER A 91 -24.78 -5.01 6.54
CA SER A 91 -23.70 -4.61 7.44
C SER A 91 -24.14 -4.60 8.90
N PHE A 92 -25.36 -4.11 9.20
CA PHE A 92 -25.93 -4.12 10.55
C PHE A 92 -26.20 -5.55 11.03
N PHE A 93 -26.84 -6.38 10.21
CA PHE A 93 -27.09 -7.79 10.57
C PHE A 93 -25.79 -8.55 10.87
N ILE A 94 -24.76 -8.42 10.03
CA ILE A 94 -23.49 -9.12 10.25
C ILE A 94 -22.81 -8.64 11.54
N SER A 95 -22.84 -7.33 11.79
CA SER A 95 -22.17 -6.75 12.97
C SER A 95 -22.89 -7.05 14.27
N ASN A 96 -24.22 -7.08 14.27
CA ASN A 96 -25.02 -7.19 15.50
C ASN A 96 -25.52 -8.61 15.77
N ASN A 97 -25.82 -9.39 14.74
CA ASN A 97 -26.38 -10.73 14.89
C ASN A 97 -25.31 -11.79 14.68
N LEU A 98 -24.67 -11.76 13.50
CA LEU A 98 -23.75 -12.81 13.11
C LEU A 98 -22.48 -12.82 13.98
N ALA A 99 -22.04 -11.65 14.44
CA ALA A 99 -20.94 -11.54 15.39
C ALA A 99 -21.19 -12.30 16.69
N ILE A 100 -22.41 -12.21 17.22
CA ILE A 100 -22.80 -12.89 18.46
C ILE A 100 -23.07 -14.37 18.20
N GLN A 101 -23.80 -14.70 17.14
CA GLN A 101 -24.26 -16.06 16.85
C GLN A 101 -23.15 -17.01 16.41
N ASP A 102 -22.25 -16.55 15.55
CA ASP A 102 -21.20 -17.40 14.95
C ASP A 102 -19.79 -17.00 15.44
N GLY A 103 -19.71 -16.24 16.55
CA GLY A 103 -18.48 -15.89 17.24
C GLY A 103 -17.50 -15.07 16.38
N LEU A 104 -18.02 -14.19 15.51
CA LEU A 104 -17.14 -13.35 14.69
C LEU A 104 -16.50 -12.29 15.56
N THR A 105 -15.19 -12.11 15.40
CA THR A 105 -14.49 -11.07 16.13
C THR A 105 -14.71 -9.70 15.49
N MET A 106 -15.07 -8.73 16.35
CA MET A 106 -15.01 -7.30 16.03
C MET A 106 -13.68 -6.69 16.40
N GLU A 107 -12.83 -7.41 17.14
CA GLU A 107 -11.58 -6.88 17.63
C GLU A 107 -10.62 -6.60 16.48
N ALA A 108 -10.13 -5.36 16.47
CA ALA A 108 -9.05 -5.00 15.59
C ALA A 108 -7.76 -5.60 16.15
N GLU A 109 -7.23 -6.61 15.46
CA GLU A 109 -5.87 -7.10 15.73
C GLU A 109 -4.89 -5.92 15.81
N PRO A 110 -4.01 -5.90 16.83
CA PRO A 110 -2.94 -4.93 16.94
C PRO A 110 -2.15 -4.86 15.64
N LYS A 111 -2.05 -3.64 15.12
CA LYS A 111 -1.40 -3.38 13.84
C LYS A 111 0.06 -3.04 14.10
N LEU A 112 0.96 -3.97 13.78
CA LEU A 112 2.41 -3.73 13.88
C LEU A 112 2.81 -2.44 13.16
N SER A 113 3.69 -1.68 13.80
CA SER A 113 4.24 -0.41 13.33
C SER A 113 5.75 -0.42 13.59
N ALA A 114 6.56 -0.26 12.54
CA ALA A 114 8.02 -0.33 12.68
C ALA A 114 8.61 1.03 13.06
N SER A 115 9.34 1.11 14.17
CA SER A 115 10.17 2.26 14.53
C SER A 115 11.43 2.32 13.67
N SER A 116 12.20 3.42 13.75
CA SER A 116 13.49 3.50 13.07
C SER A 116 14.48 2.44 13.55
N LYS A 117 14.43 2.05 14.84
CA LYS A 117 15.30 1.00 15.38
C LYS A 117 14.94 -0.36 14.80
N ASP A 118 13.65 -0.65 14.68
CA ASP A 118 13.18 -1.91 14.06
C ASP A 118 13.62 -1.97 12.60
N VAL A 119 13.57 -0.85 11.88
CA VAL A 119 14.02 -0.76 10.49
C VAL A 119 15.51 -1.06 10.38
N SER A 120 16.36 -0.39 11.16
CA SER A 120 17.81 -0.65 11.13
C SER A 120 18.14 -2.09 11.52
N PHE A 121 17.44 -2.66 12.51
CA PHE A 121 17.59 -4.07 12.87
C PHE A 121 17.24 -4.99 11.69
N ILE A 122 16.06 -4.82 11.08
CA ILE A 122 15.59 -5.65 9.96
C ILE A 122 16.53 -5.52 8.75
N VAL A 123 16.99 -4.30 8.45
CA VAL A 123 17.97 -4.07 7.37
C VAL A 123 19.27 -4.77 7.71
N SER A 124 19.79 -4.70 8.94
CA SER A 124 21.02 -5.42 9.31
C SER A 124 20.88 -6.94 9.13
N LYS A 125 19.73 -7.52 9.51
CA LYS A 125 19.41 -8.94 9.34
C LYS A 125 19.33 -9.38 7.88
N LEU A 126 18.92 -8.47 6.99
CA LEU A 126 18.86 -8.74 5.56
C LEU A 126 20.25 -8.99 4.93
N TYR A 127 21.32 -8.46 5.54
CA TYR A 127 22.69 -8.60 5.08
C TYR A 127 23.51 -9.62 5.89
N GLU A 128 22.91 -10.37 6.82
CA GLU A 128 23.58 -11.46 7.52
C GLU A 128 23.85 -12.64 6.56
N PRO A 129 25.05 -13.25 6.57
CA PRO A 129 25.40 -14.35 5.67
C PRO A 129 24.39 -15.50 5.65
N GLU A 130 23.83 -15.84 6.80
CA GLU A 130 22.85 -16.91 6.97
C GLU A 130 21.54 -16.60 6.24
N TYR A 131 21.09 -15.35 6.29
CA TYR A 131 19.86 -14.94 5.59
C TYR A 131 20.11 -14.67 4.10
N LEU A 132 21.31 -14.19 3.74
CA LEU A 132 21.70 -13.98 2.35
C LEU A 132 21.59 -15.25 1.51
N GLY A 133 21.90 -16.42 2.10
CA GLY A 133 21.73 -17.72 1.45
C GLY A 133 20.29 -18.05 1.02
N THR A 134 19.28 -17.33 1.50
CA THR A 134 17.87 -17.52 1.10
C THR A 134 17.54 -16.87 -0.25
N PHE A 135 18.40 -15.99 -0.77
CA PHE A 135 18.17 -15.30 -2.04
C PHE A 135 18.80 -16.04 -3.21
N GLY A 136 18.00 -16.33 -4.24
CA GLY A 136 18.52 -16.85 -5.52
C GLY A 136 19.33 -15.82 -6.32
N SER A 137 19.36 -14.56 -5.89
CA SER A 137 20.16 -13.50 -6.52
C SER A 137 20.49 -12.40 -5.52
N MET A 138 21.77 -12.00 -5.47
CA MET A 138 22.22 -10.85 -4.69
C MET A 138 21.60 -9.53 -5.13
N ARG A 139 21.00 -9.47 -6.33
CA ARG A 139 20.23 -8.30 -6.78
C ARG A 139 18.94 -8.10 -5.97
N ALA A 140 18.37 -9.17 -5.41
CA ALA A 140 17.13 -9.09 -4.64
C ALA A 140 17.32 -8.27 -3.35
N VAL A 141 18.48 -8.42 -2.71
CA VAL A 141 18.84 -7.77 -1.44
C VAL A 141 18.72 -6.24 -1.52
N PRO A 142 19.49 -5.51 -2.37
CA PRO A 142 19.38 -4.06 -2.45
C PRO A 142 18.03 -3.59 -3.00
N ASN A 143 17.34 -4.38 -3.84
CA ASN A 143 15.98 -4.03 -4.28
C ASN A 143 14.97 -4.06 -3.14
N ILE A 144 15.06 -5.03 -2.23
CA ILE A 144 14.20 -5.12 -1.05
C ILE A 144 14.53 -3.99 -0.07
N THR A 145 15.82 -3.72 0.16
CA THR A 145 16.28 -2.60 0.98
C THR A 145 15.72 -1.29 0.43
N LEU A 146 15.92 -1.01 -0.86
CA LEU A 146 15.40 0.18 -1.52
C LEU A 146 13.86 0.25 -1.44
N TYR A 147 13.16 -0.88 -1.64
CA TYR A 147 11.71 -0.93 -1.50
C TYR A 147 11.24 -0.54 -0.08
N MET A 148 11.90 -1.05 0.97
CA MET A 148 11.59 -0.69 2.34
C MET A 148 11.85 0.79 2.59
N MET A 149 13.00 1.30 2.15
CA MET A 149 13.37 2.70 2.37
C MET A 149 12.45 3.65 1.61
N LEU A 150 12.08 3.33 0.35
CA LEU A 150 11.10 4.11 -0.41
C LEU A 150 9.73 4.16 0.29
N ILE A 151 9.27 3.07 0.90
CA ILE A 151 8.00 3.11 1.65
C ILE A 151 8.09 4.08 2.83
N ILE A 152 9.20 4.06 3.56
CA ILE A 152 9.42 4.91 4.74
C ILE A 152 9.58 6.36 4.30
N ASP A 153 10.63 6.64 3.52
CA ASP A 153 11.10 7.98 3.18
C ASP A 153 10.07 8.79 2.37
N THR A 154 9.24 8.10 1.58
CA THR A 154 8.16 8.76 0.82
C THR A 154 6.78 8.62 1.47
N CYS A 155 6.67 7.90 2.59
CA CYS A 155 5.39 7.50 3.20
C CYS A 155 4.44 6.84 2.18
N GLY A 156 5.02 6.13 1.22
CA GLY A 156 4.32 5.60 0.05
C GLY A 156 3.59 4.29 0.32
N ARG A 157 3.01 3.73 -0.73
CA ARG A 157 2.36 2.41 -0.67
C ARG A 157 3.11 1.44 -1.55
N ARG A 158 3.06 0.16 -1.20
CA ARG A 158 3.58 -0.93 -2.04
C ARG A 158 3.23 -0.74 -3.53
N GLY A 159 1.95 -0.51 -3.83
CA GLY A 159 1.49 -0.41 -5.22
C GLY A 159 1.92 0.85 -5.97
N GLY A 160 2.64 1.78 -5.33
CA GLY A 160 3.28 2.92 -5.99
C GLY A 160 4.75 2.66 -6.37
N PHE A 161 5.35 1.56 -5.91
CA PHE A 161 6.77 1.24 -6.18
C PHE A 161 6.96 -0.07 -6.93
N ILE A 162 6.01 -1.00 -6.77
CA ILE A 162 6.07 -2.33 -7.34
C ILE A 162 4.98 -2.46 -8.40
N GLY A 163 5.39 -2.90 -9.59
CA GLY A 163 4.50 -3.24 -10.68
C GLY A 163 3.52 -4.35 -10.28
N LEU A 164 2.25 -4.15 -10.63
CA LEU A 164 1.19 -5.12 -10.46
C LEU A 164 0.80 -5.64 -11.84
N LEU A 165 0.66 -6.96 -11.99
CA LEU A 165 0.28 -7.61 -13.26
C LEU A 165 -0.97 -7.00 -13.92
N LEU A 166 -1.89 -6.46 -13.12
CA LEU A 166 -3.15 -5.88 -13.55
C LEU A 166 -3.15 -4.35 -13.54
N ARG A 167 -2.01 -3.70 -13.30
CA ARG A 167 -1.90 -2.23 -13.37
C ARG A 167 -0.97 -1.83 -14.51
N PRO A 168 -1.31 -0.76 -15.24
CA PRO A 168 -0.38 -0.14 -16.18
C PRO A 168 0.95 0.22 -15.51
N GLU A 169 2.04 0.08 -16.26
CA GLU A 169 3.41 0.29 -15.78
C GLU A 169 3.64 1.73 -15.28
N HIS A 170 3.00 2.72 -15.88
CA HIS A 170 3.06 4.13 -15.46
C HIS A 170 2.46 4.37 -14.05
N MET A 171 1.78 3.40 -13.46
CA MET A 171 1.22 3.49 -12.10
C MET A 171 2.21 3.12 -10.99
N CYS A 172 3.46 2.78 -11.34
CA CYS A 172 4.54 2.54 -10.38
C CYS A 172 5.73 3.46 -10.67
N LEU A 173 6.55 3.71 -9.65
CA LEU A 173 7.69 4.62 -9.73
C LEU A 173 8.68 4.17 -10.82
N GLN A 174 8.95 5.08 -11.76
CA GLN A 174 9.88 4.87 -12.86
C GLN A 174 11.18 5.66 -12.64
N TRP A 175 12.23 5.31 -13.37
CA TRP A 175 13.47 6.10 -13.36
C TRP A 175 13.27 7.54 -13.83
N GLU A 176 12.34 7.77 -14.77
CA GLU A 176 11.96 9.12 -15.23
C GLU A 176 11.29 9.98 -14.14
N ASP A 177 10.77 9.36 -13.08
CA ASP A 177 10.16 10.07 -11.95
C ASP A 177 11.21 10.51 -10.90
N ALA A 178 12.49 10.13 -11.07
CA ALA A 178 13.59 10.50 -10.20
C ALA A 178 14.47 11.57 -10.87
N GLN A 179 14.38 12.81 -10.39
CA GLN A 179 15.18 13.92 -10.88
C GLN A 179 16.37 14.16 -9.97
N PHE A 180 17.57 13.82 -10.43
CA PHE A 180 18.81 13.98 -9.67
C PHE A 180 19.40 15.37 -9.88
N TYR A 181 19.92 15.93 -8.80
CA TYR A 181 20.62 17.20 -8.79
C TYR A 181 21.97 17.00 -8.10
N CYS A 182 23.00 17.65 -8.62
CA CYS A 182 24.32 17.69 -8.03
C CYS A 182 24.63 19.14 -7.68
N PHE A 183 25.00 19.39 -6.42
CA PHE A 183 25.36 20.71 -5.94
C PHE A 183 26.80 20.64 -5.44
N GLN A 184 27.62 21.57 -5.87
CA GLN A 184 28.95 21.77 -5.31
C GLN A 184 28.84 22.91 -4.31
N SER A 185 29.20 22.64 -3.06
CA SER A 185 29.26 23.69 -2.06
C SER A 185 30.45 24.60 -2.34
N VAL A 186 30.20 25.92 -2.35
CA VAL A 186 31.22 26.93 -2.64
C VAL A 186 32.28 27.02 -1.52
N GLN A 187 31.95 26.55 -0.33
CA GLN A 187 32.79 26.73 0.87
C GLN A 187 33.82 25.61 1.08
N ASP A 188 33.45 24.38 0.77
CA ASP A 188 34.21 23.16 1.11
C ASP A 188 34.45 22.23 -0.09
N ASP A 189 34.04 22.64 -1.30
CA ASP A 189 34.21 21.87 -2.55
C ASP A 189 33.54 20.49 -2.54
N VAL A 190 32.64 20.25 -1.59
CA VAL A 190 31.95 18.97 -1.45
C VAL A 190 30.76 18.91 -2.40
N PHE A 191 30.67 17.81 -3.15
CA PHE A 191 29.51 17.48 -3.95
C PHE A 191 28.41 16.86 -3.08
N ASP A 192 27.23 17.48 -3.12
CA ASP A 192 25.99 16.97 -2.53
C ASP A 192 25.07 16.50 -3.65
N ILE A 193 24.57 15.27 -3.53
CA ILE A 193 23.60 14.70 -4.46
C ILE A 193 22.23 14.79 -3.80
N ARG A 194 21.23 15.16 -4.59
CA ARG A 194 19.84 15.28 -4.16
C ARG A 194 18.93 14.66 -5.19
N VAL A 195 17.74 14.22 -4.79
CA VAL A 195 16.75 13.72 -5.74
C VAL A 195 15.34 14.20 -5.39
N ASN A 196 14.61 14.63 -6.41
CA ASN A 196 13.16 14.80 -6.32
C ASN A 196 12.49 13.55 -6.86
N LEU A 197 11.74 12.85 -6.00
CA LEU A 197 10.94 11.69 -6.40
C LEU A 197 9.49 12.12 -6.66
N LYS A 198 9.05 12.00 -7.91
CA LYS A 198 7.67 12.25 -8.32
C LYS A 198 6.84 10.99 -8.08
N ILE A 199 6.08 10.98 -6.98
CA ILE A 199 5.19 9.87 -6.65
C ILE A 199 3.80 10.15 -7.22
N ARG A 200 3.46 9.44 -8.29
CA ARG A 200 2.11 9.39 -8.85
C ARG A 200 1.27 8.32 -8.14
N TRP A 201 -0.04 8.32 -8.36
CA TRP A 201 -0.91 7.19 -7.96
C TRP A 201 -0.94 6.88 -6.43
N ALA A 202 -0.82 7.93 -5.60
CA ALA A 202 -1.08 7.85 -4.17
C ALA A 202 -2.57 7.48 -3.88
N LYS A 203 -2.94 7.18 -2.62
CA LYS A 203 -4.32 6.74 -2.33
C LYS A 203 -5.33 7.77 -2.89
N ASN A 204 -6.27 7.28 -3.69
CA ASN A 204 -7.38 8.04 -4.26
C ASN A 204 -7.10 8.95 -5.45
N THR A 205 -5.91 8.91 -6.06
CA THR A 205 -5.61 9.68 -7.28
C THR A 205 -5.83 8.84 -8.56
N THR A 206 -6.64 7.78 -8.46
CA THR A 206 -6.43 6.54 -9.21
C THR A 206 -6.94 6.54 -10.65
N LEU A 207 -7.04 7.68 -11.33
CA LEU A 207 -7.19 7.77 -12.79
C LEU A 207 -6.62 9.09 -13.39
N ASP A 208 -5.97 9.92 -12.58
CA ASP A 208 -5.53 11.27 -13.00
C ASP A 208 -4.01 11.40 -12.81
N ASP A 209 -3.25 11.26 -13.91
CA ASP A 209 -1.79 11.41 -13.92
C ASP A 209 -1.32 12.83 -13.54
N SER A 210 -2.21 13.82 -13.56
CA SER A 210 -1.90 15.16 -13.08
C SER A 210 -1.79 15.22 -11.55
N GLN A 211 -2.26 14.21 -10.83
CA GLN A 211 -2.18 14.11 -9.37
C GLN A 211 -0.92 13.37 -8.94
N PHE A 212 0.06 14.15 -8.48
CA PHE A 212 1.32 13.64 -7.96
C PHE A 212 1.77 14.45 -6.75
N LYS A 213 2.70 13.88 -6.00
CA LYS A 213 3.48 14.57 -4.98
C LYS A 213 4.97 14.43 -5.28
N ILE A 214 5.75 15.42 -4.89
CA ILE A 214 7.20 15.40 -4.98
C ILE A 214 7.76 15.22 -3.57
N ILE A 215 8.60 14.20 -3.41
CA ILE A 215 9.33 13.95 -2.18
C ILE A 215 10.81 14.27 -2.44
N PRO A 216 11.32 15.38 -1.89
CA PRO A 216 12.74 15.70 -1.95
C PRO A 216 13.52 14.81 -0.97
N LEU A 217 14.59 14.18 -1.45
CA LEU A 217 15.64 13.60 -0.61
C LEU A 217 16.82 14.58 -0.63
N VAL A 218 16.99 15.27 0.49
CA VAL A 218 17.74 16.54 0.53
C VAL A 218 19.23 16.42 0.81
N ARG A 219 19.69 15.23 1.21
CA ARG A 219 21.10 14.93 1.43
C ARG A 219 21.32 13.43 1.45
N LEU A 220 22.58 13.03 1.32
CA LEU A 220 23.03 11.70 1.74
C LEU A 220 22.97 11.59 3.27
N LEU A 221 22.56 10.42 3.76
CA LEU A 221 22.64 10.09 5.18
C LEU A 221 24.10 9.80 5.58
N PRO A 222 24.43 9.84 6.89
CA PRO A 222 25.74 9.42 7.38
C PRO A 222 26.16 8.05 6.85
N ILE A 223 27.46 7.82 6.69
CA ILE A 223 27.99 6.56 6.14
C ILE A 223 27.57 5.35 6.98
N SER A 224 27.42 5.52 8.29
CA SER A 224 26.90 4.50 9.20
C SER A 224 25.47 4.03 8.87
N MET A 225 24.72 4.80 8.07
CA MET A 225 23.36 4.49 7.63
C MET A 225 23.28 4.24 6.10
N ALA A 226 24.37 3.76 5.49
CA ALA A 226 24.46 3.59 4.04
C ALA A 226 23.38 2.65 3.46
N PHE A 227 22.94 1.67 4.24
CA PHE A 227 21.92 0.72 3.82
C PHE A 227 20.50 1.26 4.02
N GLU A 228 20.33 2.31 4.82
CA GLU A 228 19.04 3.00 5.00
C GLU A 228 18.91 4.27 4.14
N ASP A 229 19.96 4.65 3.42
CA ASP A 229 19.99 5.85 2.58
C ASP A 229 19.34 5.57 1.22
N THR A 230 18.06 5.95 1.06
CA THR A 230 17.34 5.81 -0.22
C THR A 230 18.11 6.44 -1.38
N LEU A 231 18.69 7.61 -1.20
CA LEU A 231 19.40 8.30 -2.27
C LEU A 231 20.64 7.51 -2.70
N ARG A 232 21.45 7.04 -1.74
CA ARG A 232 22.62 6.21 -2.03
C ARG A 232 22.23 4.90 -2.72
N LEU A 233 21.16 4.26 -2.25
CA LEU A 233 20.63 3.04 -2.86
C LEU A 233 20.17 3.27 -4.31
N LEU A 234 19.50 4.38 -4.58
CA LEU A 234 19.08 4.76 -5.94
C LEU A 234 20.28 4.92 -6.87
N VAL A 235 21.30 5.67 -6.45
CA VAL A 235 22.52 5.88 -7.24
C VAL A 235 23.23 4.55 -7.51
N ASN A 236 23.37 3.70 -6.48
CA ASN A 236 24.02 2.40 -6.62
C ASN A 236 23.25 1.49 -7.57
N ILE A 237 21.93 1.34 -7.40
CA ILE A 237 21.12 0.49 -8.26
C ILE A 237 21.12 1.00 -9.71
N GLY A 238 21.02 2.32 -9.91
CA GLY A 238 21.06 2.93 -11.24
C GLY A 238 22.39 2.70 -11.96
N ARG A 239 23.52 2.68 -11.23
CA ARG A 239 24.86 2.39 -11.77
C ARG A 239 25.08 0.92 -12.11
N PHE A 240 24.69 0.00 -11.22
CA PHE A 240 24.96 -1.42 -11.39
C PHE A 240 23.95 -2.16 -12.26
N PHE A 241 22.76 -1.58 -12.45
CA PHE A 241 21.70 -2.16 -13.26
C PHE A 241 21.16 -1.14 -14.26
N PRO A 242 22.02 -0.64 -15.19
CA PRO A 242 21.57 0.32 -16.19
C PRO A 242 20.42 -0.30 -16.98
N ALA A 243 19.36 0.49 -17.13
CA ALA A 243 18.11 0.10 -17.75
C ALA A 243 18.33 -0.43 -19.18
N ARG A 244 18.46 -1.75 -19.34
CA ARG A 244 17.93 -2.40 -20.54
C ARG A 244 16.42 -2.53 -20.32
N ALA A 245 15.68 -1.82 -21.16
CA ALA A 245 14.22 -1.68 -21.22
C ALA A 245 13.63 -0.62 -20.27
N SER A 246 13.29 0.52 -20.88
CA SER A 246 12.39 1.59 -20.45
C SER A 246 10.96 1.16 -20.08
N ALA A 247 10.72 -0.14 -19.84
CA ALA A 247 9.41 -0.71 -19.54
C ALA A 247 9.31 -1.31 -18.12
N VAL A 248 10.45 -1.50 -17.42
CA VAL A 248 10.43 -2.14 -16.10
C VAL A 248 10.72 -1.10 -15.02
N GLY A 249 9.78 -0.97 -14.07
CA GLY A 249 9.82 0.00 -12.97
C GLY A 249 11.15 0.04 -12.20
N MET A 250 11.36 1.14 -11.45
CA MET A 250 12.60 1.43 -10.73
C MET A 250 13.02 0.32 -9.74
N ILE A 251 12.04 -0.48 -9.28
CA ILE A 251 12.26 -1.67 -8.46
C ILE A 251 11.93 -2.92 -9.26
N TYR A 252 12.91 -3.83 -9.37
CA TYR A 252 12.76 -5.12 -10.03
C TYR A 252 12.17 -6.18 -9.08
N LEU A 253 11.03 -5.89 -8.46
CA LEU A 253 10.30 -6.83 -7.61
C LEU A 253 8.89 -7.01 -8.15
N ARG A 254 8.43 -8.26 -8.23
CA ARG A 254 7.00 -8.56 -8.41
C ARG A 254 6.29 -8.50 -7.06
N GLU A 255 5.02 -8.11 -7.04
CA GLU A 255 4.26 -7.96 -5.79
C GLU A 255 4.28 -9.22 -4.92
N GLY A 256 3.99 -10.38 -5.52
CA GLY A 256 3.99 -11.66 -4.81
C GLY A 256 5.35 -11.99 -4.19
N TYR A 257 6.44 -11.59 -4.85
CA TYR A 257 7.80 -11.81 -4.37
C TYR A 257 8.12 -10.89 -3.18
N SER A 258 7.85 -9.59 -3.29
CA SER A 258 8.09 -8.62 -2.20
C SER A 258 7.33 -8.93 -0.91
N LEU A 259 6.07 -9.38 -1.03
CA LEU A 259 5.22 -9.71 0.11
C LEU A 259 5.71 -10.97 0.82
N THR A 260 6.07 -11.99 0.05
CA THR A 260 6.61 -13.25 0.59
C THR A 260 7.93 -13.01 1.28
N LEU A 261 8.85 -12.28 0.66
CA LEU A 261 10.14 -11.96 1.24
C LEU A 261 10.04 -11.11 2.51
N SER A 262 9.17 -10.10 2.53
CA SER A 262 8.96 -9.31 3.75
C SER A 262 8.47 -10.19 4.90
N ARG A 263 7.58 -11.14 4.63
CA ARG A 263 7.07 -12.06 5.66
C ARG A 263 8.14 -13.03 6.15
N LEU A 264 8.94 -13.59 5.23
CA LEU A 264 10.05 -14.47 5.58
C LEU A 264 11.10 -13.73 6.41
N LEU A 265 11.45 -12.51 6.02
CA LEU A 265 12.38 -11.66 6.76
C LEU A 265 11.83 -11.31 8.14
N GLY A 266 10.55 -10.95 8.24
CA GLY A 266 9.91 -10.68 9.53
C GLY A 266 9.99 -11.89 10.46
N LYS A 267 9.68 -13.09 9.95
CA LYS A 267 9.80 -14.33 10.71
C LYS A 267 11.25 -14.60 11.14
N TRP A 268 12.22 -14.37 10.25
CA TRP A 268 13.65 -14.48 10.57
C TRP A 268 14.08 -13.52 11.68
N CYS A 269 13.51 -12.32 11.69
CA CYS A 269 13.73 -11.30 12.73
C CYS A 269 12.95 -11.57 14.03
N GLY A 270 12.27 -12.71 14.17
CA GLY A 270 11.46 -13.04 15.35
C GLY A 270 10.13 -12.29 15.44
N ILE A 271 9.67 -11.65 14.35
CA ILE A 271 8.37 -10.96 14.32
C ILE A 271 7.27 -12.01 14.14
N GLU A 272 6.50 -12.24 15.20
CA GLU A 272 5.40 -13.22 15.22
C GLU A 272 4.24 -12.81 14.30
N THR A 273 4.04 -11.51 14.11
CA THR A 273 2.98 -10.97 13.24
C THR A 273 3.45 -10.73 11.81
N LYS A 274 2.50 -10.50 10.89
CA LYS A 274 2.81 -10.31 9.46
C LYS A 274 3.58 -9.01 9.22
N PHE A 275 4.91 -9.10 9.06
CA PHE A 275 5.73 -7.98 8.59
C PHE A 275 5.53 -7.73 7.09
N VAL A 276 5.03 -6.55 6.76
CA VAL A 276 4.74 -6.12 5.39
C VAL A 276 5.02 -4.62 5.25
N GLY A 277 5.10 -4.11 4.02
CA GLY A 277 5.32 -2.67 3.78
C GLY A 277 4.34 -1.73 4.51
N ASN A 278 3.11 -2.18 4.82
CA ASN A 278 2.19 -1.37 5.64
C ASN A 278 2.66 -1.16 7.09
N CYS A 279 3.47 -2.07 7.65
CA CYS A 279 4.06 -1.90 8.98
C CYS A 279 5.06 -0.74 9.00
N LEU A 280 5.91 -0.67 7.98
CA LEU A 280 6.86 0.43 7.75
C LEU A 280 6.13 1.77 7.59
N ARG A 281 5.11 1.79 6.72
CA ARG A 281 4.30 2.98 6.46
C ARG A 281 3.55 3.47 7.72
N ARG A 282 3.08 2.57 8.59
CA ARG A 282 2.45 2.95 9.87
C ARG A 282 3.45 3.59 10.82
N GLY A 283 4.66 3.03 10.90
CA GLY A 283 5.78 3.63 11.62
C GLY A 283 6.02 5.06 11.21
N ALA A 284 6.15 5.28 9.90
CA ALA A 284 6.31 6.60 9.33
C ALA A 284 5.12 7.53 9.66
N ALA A 285 3.88 7.02 9.59
CA ALA A 285 2.69 7.78 9.93
C ALA A 285 2.65 8.24 11.39
N ASN A 286 3.12 7.41 12.32
CA ASN A 286 3.19 7.75 13.74
C ASN A 286 4.20 8.88 13.99
N VAL A 287 5.38 8.81 13.36
CA VAL A 287 6.37 9.89 13.45
C VAL A 287 5.81 11.19 12.86
N LEU A 288 5.16 11.13 11.69
CA LEU A 288 4.51 12.30 11.10
C LEU A 288 3.43 12.90 12.02
N ALA A 289 2.60 12.06 12.64
CA ALA A 289 1.54 12.53 13.53
C ALA A 289 2.07 13.31 14.75
N MET A 290 3.32 13.06 15.16
CA MET A 290 3.96 13.74 16.29
C MET A 290 4.73 15.00 15.87
N ASN A 291 5.13 15.12 14.61
CA ASN A 291 6.15 16.11 14.20
C ASN A 291 5.71 17.07 13.09
N VAL A 292 4.59 16.83 12.40
CA VAL A 292 4.14 17.69 11.29
C VAL A 292 2.67 18.04 11.37
N SER A 293 2.27 19.10 10.65
CA SER A 293 0.87 19.50 10.52
C SER A 293 0.01 18.44 9.80
N ASP A 294 -1.29 18.47 10.04
CA ASP A 294 -2.25 17.58 9.38
C ASP A 294 -2.24 17.70 7.85
N GLY A 295 -2.02 18.91 7.33
CA GLY A 295 -1.90 19.15 5.89
C GLY A 295 -0.68 18.44 5.29
N MET A 296 0.48 18.55 5.95
CA MET A 296 1.71 17.88 5.51
C MET A 296 1.63 16.36 5.66
N ARG A 297 1.07 15.89 6.78
CA ARG A 297 0.79 14.47 7.00
C ARG A 297 -0.15 13.92 5.93
N THR A 298 -1.18 14.67 5.56
CA THR A 298 -2.13 14.30 4.50
C THR A 298 -1.44 14.23 3.13
N LEU A 299 -0.57 15.19 2.81
CA LEU A 299 0.25 15.18 1.59
C LEU A 299 1.18 13.96 1.53
N LEU A 300 2.00 13.77 2.57
CA LEU A 300 2.97 12.68 2.65
C LEU A 300 2.30 11.31 2.66
N MET A 301 1.19 11.16 3.38
CA MET A 301 0.43 9.91 3.37
C MET A 301 -0.43 9.76 2.12
N GLY A 302 -0.58 10.79 1.29
CA GLY A 302 -1.47 10.80 0.13
C GLY A 302 -2.91 10.50 0.54
N HIS A 303 -3.39 11.09 1.63
CA HIS A 303 -4.79 10.98 2.07
C HIS A 303 -5.65 12.02 1.36
N LYS A 304 -6.97 11.77 1.26
CA LYS A 304 -7.90 12.79 0.75
C LYS A 304 -7.98 13.91 1.78
N PRO A 305 -7.67 15.16 1.42
CA PRO A 305 -7.89 16.29 2.30
C PRO A 305 -9.40 16.52 2.46
N GLY A 306 -9.79 17.09 3.60
CA GLY A 306 -11.18 17.43 3.88
C GLY A 306 -11.74 18.46 2.88
N ASN A 307 -10.91 19.41 2.45
CA ASN A 307 -11.27 20.43 1.46
C ASN A 307 -10.57 20.17 0.11
N LYS A 308 -11.33 19.69 -0.88
CA LYS A 308 -10.84 19.38 -2.22
C LYS A 308 -10.37 20.62 -2.99
N THR A 309 -11.02 21.76 -2.80
CA THR A 309 -10.69 23.02 -3.51
C THR A 309 -9.36 23.56 -3.02
N TYR A 310 -9.17 23.64 -1.70
CA TYR A 310 -7.89 24.05 -1.11
C TYR A 310 -6.75 23.16 -1.58
N ALA A 311 -6.97 21.84 -1.53
CA ALA A 311 -5.96 20.87 -1.95
C ALA A 311 -5.58 20.96 -3.43
N LYS A 312 -6.55 21.30 -4.30
CA LYS A 312 -6.31 21.41 -5.73
C LYS A 312 -5.50 22.66 -6.09
N TYR A 313 -5.80 23.80 -5.46
CA TYR A 313 -5.29 25.11 -5.89
C TYR A 313 -4.19 25.70 -4.99
N TYR A 314 -4.13 25.33 -3.71
CA TYR A 314 -3.28 26.00 -2.72
C TYR A 314 -2.33 25.06 -1.98
N GLN A 315 -2.63 23.76 -1.93
CA GLN A 315 -1.73 22.80 -1.28
C GLN A 315 -0.52 22.53 -2.18
N SER A 316 0.67 22.78 -1.64
CA SER A 316 1.93 22.40 -2.31
C SER A 316 1.93 20.91 -2.64
N ARG A 317 2.41 20.58 -3.83
CA ARG A 317 2.68 19.20 -4.24
C ARG A 317 4.04 18.71 -3.74
N VAL A 318 4.91 19.61 -3.30
CA VAL A 318 6.25 19.32 -2.82
C VAL A 318 6.23 19.23 -1.31
N SER A 319 6.78 18.14 -0.76
CA SER A 319 7.00 18.01 0.68
C SER A 319 8.01 19.06 1.16
N THR A 320 7.65 19.80 2.21
CA THR A 320 8.54 20.78 2.84
C THR A 320 9.31 20.20 4.04
N VAL A 321 9.29 18.87 4.19
CA VAL A 321 9.85 18.16 5.36
C VAL A 321 10.90 17.16 4.90
N ASP A 322 12.08 17.21 5.54
CA ASP A 322 13.12 16.19 5.46
C ASP A 322 12.74 14.99 6.31
N PHE A 323 11.76 14.24 5.79
CA PHE A 323 11.22 13.08 6.49
C PHE A 323 12.26 11.98 6.75
N PRO A 324 13.20 11.66 5.83
CA PRO A 324 14.23 10.67 6.09
C PRO A 324 15.04 10.97 7.37
N SER A 325 15.48 12.22 7.54
CA SER A 325 16.20 12.65 8.75
C SER A 325 15.29 12.61 9.98
N MET A 326 14.07 13.13 9.88
CA MET A 326 13.09 13.13 10.98
C MET A 326 12.79 11.72 11.50
N PHE A 327 12.55 10.75 10.61
CA PHE A 327 12.25 9.37 10.98
C PHE A 327 13.42 8.73 11.75
N ARG A 328 14.66 9.08 11.39
CA ARG A 328 15.89 8.54 11.96
C ARG A 328 16.42 9.35 13.14
N GLY A 329 15.74 10.41 13.56
CA GLY A 329 16.17 11.28 14.66
C GLY A 329 17.42 12.11 14.35
N LEU A 330 17.66 12.43 13.08
CA LEU A 330 18.75 13.29 12.62
C LEU A 330 18.28 14.74 12.47
N ASP A 331 19.23 15.68 12.48
CA ASP A 331 18.95 17.10 12.23
C ASP A 331 18.26 17.31 10.88
N GLN A 332 17.17 18.07 10.87
CA GLN A 332 16.43 18.31 9.64
C GLN A 332 17.13 19.36 8.77
N VAL A 333 17.17 19.11 7.47
CA VAL A 333 17.65 20.08 6.49
C VAL A 333 16.47 20.73 5.77
N SER A 334 16.56 22.03 5.51
CA SER A 334 15.52 22.76 4.78
C SER A 334 15.36 22.20 3.37
N THR A 335 14.14 21.79 3.03
CA THR A 335 13.79 21.32 1.68
C THR A 335 13.34 22.48 0.76
N LEU A 336 13.21 23.70 1.30
CA LEU A 336 12.72 24.88 0.55
C LEU A 336 13.64 25.22 -0.63
N ARG A 337 14.95 25.00 -0.48
CA ARG A 337 15.91 25.19 -1.58
C ARG A 337 15.62 24.27 -2.77
N GLN A 338 14.89 23.16 -2.59
CA GLN A 338 14.51 22.20 -3.63
C GLN A 338 13.10 22.35 -4.18
N GLY A 339 12.23 23.06 -3.47
CA GLY A 339 10.85 23.33 -3.89
C GLY A 339 10.68 24.67 -4.61
N SER A 340 11.73 25.48 -4.74
CA SER A 340 11.66 26.79 -5.37
C SER A 340 11.63 26.67 -6.91
N VAL A 341 10.74 27.43 -7.54
CA VAL A 341 10.70 27.65 -9.00
C VAL A 341 12.04 28.22 -9.52
N LEU A 342 12.83 28.83 -8.63
CA LEU A 342 14.12 29.46 -8.92
C LEU A 342 15.30 28.47 -8.95
N LEU A 343 15.05 27.16 -8.94
CA LEU A 343 16.09 26.16 -9.24
C LEU A 343 16.28 25.91 -10.73
N ASN A 344 15.49 26.56 -11.57
CA ASN A 344 15.71 26.66 -13.02
C ASN A 344 16.38 27.98 -13.36
#